data_AF-Q6LHW6-F1
#
_entry.id   AF-Q6LHW6-F1
#
_cell.length_a   1.000
_cell.length_b   1.000
_cell.length_c   1.000
_cell.angle_alpha   90.00
_cell.angle_beta   90.00
_cell.angle_gamma   90.00
#
_symmetry.space_group_name_H-M   'P 1'
#
loop_
_entity.id
_entity.type
_entity.pdbx_description
1 polymer ?
#
loop_
_entity_poly.entity_id
_entity_poly.type
_entity_poly.pdbx_seq_one_letter_code
_entity_poly.pdbx_strand_id
1 'polypeptide(L)'
;MLAITIGYMILQNLTGISVAKLFGLDSAVGLLGGSVSLIGGHGTAIAWAPRIGEEFGISNAMEIGIASATFGLILASLMGGPIAKFLITRYQLKPNKDEQLDIGISNTEGNEQITGFDFLDAIFAIHICAIVGFILNEAISELGLQLPLFVTCLFAGIVITNLIPKSLPRISGTKWPSRKPAIALIADISLGTFLAMSLMSMQLWTLVDLAGPIFAILSAQFIVAVLVNLFIVFPAMGKTYDAAVVCSGFGGISLGSTPTAMANMSAVSQRYGNSHQAFIIVPLVCAFFIDLANALIIPYFLANF
;
A
#
# COMPACT_ATOMS: atom_id res chain seq x y z
N MET A 1 3.91 3.48 15.21
CA MET A 1 3.16 3.09 13.99
C MET A 1 3.63 1.77 13.42
N LEU A 2 4.83 1.63 12.84
CA LEU A 2 5.25 0.40 12.13
C LEU A 2 4.89 -0.94 12.82
N ALA A 3 5.24 -1.12 14.09
CA ALA A 3 4.90 -2.34 14.84
C ALA A 3 3.38 -2.61 14.95
N ILE A 4 2.56 -1.56 15.04
CA ILE A 4 1.09 -1.66 15.04
C ILE A 4 0.60 -2.08 13.66
N THR A 5 1.18 -1.53 12.59
CA THR A 5 0.85 -1.91 11.21
C THR A 5 1.20 -3.38 10.94
N ILE A 6 2.40 -3.84 11.33
CA ILE A 6 2.81 -5.25 11.19
C ILE A 6 1.88 -6.18 12.00
N GLY A 7 1.57 -5.82 13.25
CA GLY A 7 0.61 -6.56 14.06
C GLY A 7 -0.80 -6.60 13.45
N TYR A 8 -1.22 -5.51 12.80
CA TYR A 8 -2.47 -5.44 12.06
C TYR A 8 -2.46 -6.31 10.79
N MET A 9 -1.36 -6.38 10.04
CA MET A 9 -1.23 -7.28 8.88
C MET A 9 -1.39 -8.75 9.28
N ILE A 10 -0.76 -9.16 10.39
CA ILE A 10 -0.90 -10.50 10.98
C ILE A 10 -2.37 -10.76 11.38
N LEU A 11 -2.99 -9.82 12.08
CA LEU A 11 -4.39 -9.93 12.50
C LEU A 11 -5.36 -9.97 11.31
N GLN A 12 -5.10 -9.20 10.26
CA GLN A 12 -5.89 -9.16 9.04
C GLN A 12 -5.83 -10.50 8.30
N ASN A 13 -4.65 -11.12 8.20
CA ASN A 13 -4.50 -12.43 7.59
C ASN A 13 -5.17 -13.53 8.41
N LEU A 14 -4.99 -13.53 9.73
CA LEU A 14 -5.71 -14.45 10.62
C LEU A 14 -7.24 -14.29 10.52
N THR A 15 -7.73 -13.04 10.41
CA THR A 15 -9.17 -12.76 10.22
C THR A 15 -9.67 -13.31 8.88
N GLY A 16 -8.95 -13.03 7.78
CA GLY A 16 -9.30 -13.51 6.45
C GLY A 16 -9.33 -15.04 6.36
N ILE A 17 -8.27 -15.71 6.84
CA ILE A 17 -8.17 -17.18 6.90
C ILE A 17 -9.28 -17.78 7.78
N SER A 18 -9.55 -17.19 8.95
CA SER A 18 -10.59 -17.69 9.86
C SER A 18 -11.97 -17.64 9.21
N VAL A 19 -12.31 -16.52 8.54
CA VAL A 19 -13.59 -16.40 7.85
C VAL A 19 -13.63 -17.33 6.63
N ALA A 20 -12.58 -17.42 5.81
CA ALA A 20 -12.51 -18.35 4.69
C ALA A 20 -12.77 -19.81 5.12
N LYS A 21 -12.12 -20.27 6.20
CA LYS A 21 -12.32 -21.61 6.77
C LYS A 21 -13.75 -21.85 7.29
N LEU A 22 -14.44 -20.83 7.81
CA LEU A 22 -15.86 -20.94 8.19
C LEU A 22 -16.79 -21.17 6.99
N PHE A 23 -16.40 -20.73 5.79
CA PHE A 23 -17.10 -21.00 4.53
C PHE A 23 -16.57 -22.23 3.77
N GLY A 24 -15.65 -22.99 4.36
CA GLY A 24 -15.03 -24.17 3.72
C GLY A 24 -14.07 -23.83 2.58
N LEU A 25 -13.57 -22.60 2.51
CA LEU A 25 -12.61 -22.14 1.51
C LEU A 25 -11.17 -22.30 2.01
N ASP A 26 -10.24 -22.34 1.06
CA ASP A 26 -8.81 -22.43 1.32
C ASP A 26 -8.27 -21.18 2.07
N SER A 27 -7.24 -21.38 2.91
CA SER A 27 -6.53 -20.30 3.61
C SER A 27 -6.07 -19.19 2.67
N ALA A 28 -5.60 -19.55 1.47
CA ALA A 28 -5.11 -18.60 0.48
C ALA A 28 -6.21 -17.70 -0.09
N VAL A 29 -7.48 -18.14 -0.13
CA VAL A 29 -8.63 -17.26 -0.43
C VAL A 29 -8.81 -16.21 0.68
N GLY A 30 -8.66 -16.64 1.93
CA GLY A 30 -8.67 -15.74 3.10
C GLY A 30 -7.51 -14.72 3.07
N LEU A 31 -6.35 -15.12 2.55
CA LEU A 31 -5.18 -14.25 2.39
C LEU A 31 -5.35 -13.24 1.25
N LEU A 32 -5.92 -13.67 0.13
CA LEU A 32 -6.33 -12.80 -0.99
C LEU A 32 -7.39 -11.77 -0.53
N GLY A 33 -8.34 -12.16 0.31
CA GLY A 33 -9.26 -11.25 1.01
C GLY A 33 -8.64 -10.54 2.24
N GLY A 34 -7.33 -10.65 2.44
CA GLY A 34 -6.56 -10.11 3.57
C GLY A 34 -5.47 -9.14 3.09
N SER A 35 -4.27 -9.21 3.68
CA SER A 35 -3.21 -8.21 3.49
C SER A 35 -2.68 -8.12 2.06
N VAL A 36 -2.84 -9.17 1.27
CA VAL A 36 -2.50 -9.22 -0.16
C VAL A 36 -3.22 -8.12 -0.94
N SER A 37 -4.50 -7.86 -0.61
CA SER A 37 -5.36 -6.93 -1.36
C SER A 37 -5.81 -5.71 -0.56
N LEU A 38 -6.03 -5.87 0.75
CA LEU A 38 -6.56 -4.82 1.63
C LEU A 38 -5.49 -3.89 2.22
N ILE A 39 -4.22 -4.30 2.23
CA ILE A 39 -3.10 -3.44 2.63
C ILE A 39 -2.15 -3.22 1.46
N GLY A 40 -1.85 -4.29 0.71
CA GLY A 40 -0.98 -4.23 -0.47
C GLY A 40 -1.67 -3.66 -1.72
N GLY A 41 -2.98 -3.43 -1.69
CA GLY A 41 -3.76 -2.90 -2.79
C GLY A 41 -3.72 -3.75 -4.07
N HIS A 42 -4.17 -3.15 -5.17
CA HIS A 42 -4.19 -3.80 -6.50
C HIS A 42 -2.82 -4.29 -6.95
N GLY A 43 -1.75 -3.54 -6.69
CA GLY A 43 -0.39 -3.91 -7.11
C GLY A 43 0.10 -5.22 -6.47
N THR A 44 -0.09 -5.36 -5.15
CA THR A 44 0.27 -6.60 -4.45
C THR A 44 -0.66 -7.74 -4.84
N ALA A 45 -1.97 -7.49 -4.97
CA ALA A 45 -2.93 -8.49 -5.42
C ALA A 45 -2.57 -9.07 -6.81
N ILE A 46 -2.30 -8.22 -7.80
CA ILE A 46 -1.93 -8.65 -9.16
C ILE A 46 -0.58 -9.38 -9.16
N ALA A 47 0.37 -8.99 -8.32
CA ALA A 47 1.69 -9.63 -8.25
C ALA A 47 1.68 -11.02 -7.57
N TRP A 48 0.80 -11.24 -6.58
CA TRP A 48 0.72 -12.51 -5.83
C TRP A 48 -0.33 -13.47 -6.35
N ALA A 49 -1.44 -12.99 -6.92
CA ALA A 49 -2.56 -13.83 -7.31
C ALA A 49 -2.23 -14.92 -8.34
N PRO A 50 -1.39 -14.73 -9.38
CA PRO A 50 -1.05 -15.80 -10.31
C PRO A 50 -0.37 -16.98 -9.60
N ARG A 51 0.62 -16.66 -8.76
CA ARG A 51 1.35 -17.63 -7.95
C ARG A 51 0.43 -18.38 -6.98
N ILE A 52 -0.44 -17.65 -6.27
CA ILE A 52 -1.42 -18.27 -5.37
C ILE A 52 -2.39 -19.18 -6.14
N GLY A 53 -2.82 -18.78 -7.35
CA GLY A 53 -3.66 -19.61 -8.21
C GLY A 53 -2.99 -20.89 -8.68
N GLU A 54 -1.69 -20.83 -9.02
CA GLU A 54 -0.88 -21.98 -9.43
C GLU A 54 -0.55 -22.92 -8.26
N GLU A 55 -0.10 -22.39 -7.12
CA GLU A 55 0.34 -23.18 -5.94
C GLU A 55 -0.85 -23.80 -5.17
N PHE A 56 -2.00 -23.12 -5.09
CA PHE A 56 -3.16 -23.55 -4.31
C PHE A 56 -4.37 -23.98 -5.18
N GLY A 57 -4.22 -24.00 -6.51
CA GLY A 57 -5.28 -24.41 -7.44
C GLY A 57 -6.48 -23.46 -7.53
N ILE A 58 -6.32 -22.20 -7.11
CA ILE A 58 -7.39 -21.20 -7.05
C ILE A 58 -7.49 -20.48 -8.40
N SER A 59 -8.30 -21.00 -9.32
CA SER A 59 -8.44 -20.50 -10.69
C SER A 59 -8.90 -19.05 -10.81
N ASN A 60 -9.60 -18.51 -9.80
CA ASN A 60 -10.10 -17.13 -9.73
C ASN A 60 -9.34 -16.27 -8.71
N ALA A 61 -8.10 -16.63 -8.36
CA ALA A 61 -7.28 -15.91 -7.38
C ALA A 61 -7.11 -14.42 -7.74
N MET A 62 -6.96 -14.14 -9.04
CA MET A 62 -6.80 -12.78 -9.58
C MET A 62 -8.06 -11.95 -9.35
N GLU A 63 -9.23 -12.48 -9.72
CA GLU A 63 -10.54 -11.90 -9.50
C GLU A 63 -10.81 -11.63 -8.02
N ILE A 64 -10.57 -12.61 -7.13
CA ILE A 64 -10.75 -12.44 -5.67
C ILE A 64 -9.89 -11.28 -5.17
N GLY A 65 -8.62 -11.21 -5.58
CA GLY A 65 -7.68 -10.18 -5.16
C GLY A 65 -8.11 -8.78 -5.58
N ILE A 66 -8.36 -8.56 -6.89
CA ILE A 66 -8.75 -7.24 -7.39
C ILE A 66 -10.13 -6.81 -6.88
N ALA A 67 -11.11 -7.72 -6.77
CA ALA A 67 -12.40 -7.41 -6.19
C ALA A 67 -12.25 -6.97 -4.72
N SER A 68 -11.46 -7.71 -3.93
CA SER A 68 -11.18 -7.38 -2.53
C SER A 68 -10.47 -6.04 -2.38
N ALA A 69 -9.45 -5.76 -3.20
CA ALA A 69 -8.75 -4.47 -3.21
C ALA A 69 -9.66 -3.31 -3.60
N THR A 70 -10.59 -3.52 -4.54
CA THR A 70 -11.51 -2.49 -5.02
C THR A 70 -12.58 -2.16 -3.98
N PHE A 71 -13.26 -3.17 -3.41
CA PHE A 71 -14.21 -2.95 -2.32
C PHE A 71 -13.53 -2.42 -1.06
N GLY A 72 -12.34 -2.93 -0.74
CA GLY A 72 -11.50 -2.43 0.34
C GLY A 72 -11.23 -0.93 0.21
N LEU A 73 -10.76 -0.48 -0.95
CA LEU A 73 -10.47 0.93 -1.20
C LEU A 73 -11.71 1.83 -1.03
N ILE A 74 -12.89 1.36 -1.43
CA ILE A 74 -14.16 2.07 -1.19
C ILE A 74 -14.44 2.16 0.32
N LEU A 75 -14.36 1.04 1.05
CA LEU A 75 -14.57 0.99 2.51
C LEU A 75 -13.56 1.87 3.27
N ALA A 76 -12.29 1.84 2.88
CA ALA A 76 -11.21 2.66 3.43
C ALA A 76 -11.46 4.17 3.24
N SER A 77 -11.89 4.56 2.03
CA SER A 77 -12.24 5.94 1.69
C SER A 77 -13.45 6.44 2.49
N LEU A 78 -14.45 5.59 2.67
CA LEU A 78 -15.65 5.91 3.46
C LEU A 78 -15.36 6.00 4.98
N MET A 79 -14.34 5.29 5.48
CA MET A 79 -14.08 5.14 6.92
C MET A 79 -13.23 6.24 7.54
N GLY A 80 -12.20 6.75 6.84
CA GLY A 80 -11.20 7.65 7.44
C GLY A 80 -11.80 8.95 7.98
N GLY A 81 -12.64 9.63 7.19
CA GLY A 81 -13.32 10.86 7.58
C GLY A 81 -14.23 10.71 8.80
N PRO A 82 -15.17 9.74 8.83
CA PRO A 82 -16.00 9.45 9.99
C PRO A 82 -15.22 9.10 11.27
N ILE A 83 -14.16 8.30 11.18
CA ILE A 83 -13.31 7.99 12.34
C ILE A 83 -12.67 9.26 12.89
N ALA A 84 -12.04 10.08 12.04
CA ALA A 84 -11.43 11.33 12.48
C ALA A 84 -12.47 12.28 13.11
N LYS A 85 -13.63 12.48 12.46
CA LYS A 85 -14.73 13.29 12.99
C LYS A 85 -15.19 12.79 14.36
N PHE A 86 -15.37 11.47 14.52
CA PHE A 86 -15.77 10.87 15.79
C PHE A 86 -14.74 11.16 16.89
N LEU A 87 -13.45 10.91 16.64
CA LEU A 87 -12.37 11.14 17.60
C LEU A 87 -12.24 12.63 17.97
N ILE A 88 -12.17 13.52 16.97
CA ILE A 88 -12.10 14.98 17.17
C ILE A 88 -13.27 15.48 18.03
N THR A 89 -14.49 15.06 17.72
CA THR A 89 -15.69 15.49 18.46
C THR A 89 -15.74 14.89 19.87
N ARG A 90 -15.41 13.60 20.01
CA ARG A 90 -15.50 12.87 21.29
C ARG A 90 -14.47 13.32 22.32
N TYR A 91 -13.30 13.75 21.87
CA TYR A 91 -12.17 14.18 22.71
C TYR A 91 -11.92 15.71 22.65
N GLN A 92 -12.75 16.47 21.93
CA GLN A 92 -12.64 17.94 21.80
C GLN A 92 -11.26 18.42 21.32
N LEU A 93 -10.71 17.68 20.36
CA LEU A 93 -9.36 17.89 19.83
C LEU A 93 -9.33 19.15 18.96
N LYS A 94 -8.21 19.88 19.02
CA LYS A 94 -7.97 21.08 18.22
C LYS A 94 -6.65 20.95 17.46
N PRO A 95 -6.56 21.42 16.21
CA PRO A 95 -5.29 21.49 15.50
C PRO A 95 -4.32 22.41 16.23
N ASN A 96 -3.02 22.14 16.09
CA ASN A 96 -2.02 23.07 16.57
C ASN A 96 -1.94 24.28 15.62
N LYS A 97 -1.78 25.50 16.15
CA LYS A 97 -1.97 26.72 15.35
C LYS A 97 -0.79 27.07 14.43
N ASP A 98 0.39 26.53 14.70
CA ASP A 98 1.63 26.92 14.04
C ASP A 98 2.11 25.96 12.93
N GLU A 99 1.33 24.91 12.62
CA GLU A 99 1.71 23.96 11.55
C GLU A 99 1.26 24.43 10.16
N GLN A 100 2.23 24.93 9.39
CA GLN A 100 2.06 25.20 7.95
C GLN A 100 2.06 23.90 7.13
N LEU A 101 1.48 23.98 5.93
CA LEU A 101 1.45 22.89 4.94
C LEU A 101 2.84 22.69 4.30
N ASP A 102 3.73 22.00 5.01
CA ASP A 102 5.05 21.64 4.47
C ASP A 102 5.02 20.38 3.57
N ILE A 103 4.00 19.52 3.72
CA ILE A 103 3.89 18.25 2.99
C ILE A 103 2.44 17.97 2.60
N GLY A 104 2.06 18.37 1.39
CA GLY A 104 0.73 18.13 0.83
C GLY A 104 0.50 18.96 -0.42
N ILE A 105 0.82 18.40 -1.58
CA ILE A 105 0.74 19.01 -2.93
C ILE A 105 1.10 20.50 -2.90
N SER A 106 2.38 20.78 -2.72
CA SER A 106 2.97 22.05 -3.13
C SER A 106 2.77 22.18 -4.65
N ASN A 107 1.73 22.88 -5.09
CA ASN A 107 1.62 23.46 -6.44
C ASN A 107 2.62 24.63 -6.62
N THR A 108 3.75 24.55 -5.93
CA THR A 108 4.82 25.54 -5.78
C THR A 108 6.19 24.88 -5.89
N GLU A 109 6.27 23.64 -6.36
CA GLU A 109 7.39 23.22 -7.21
C GLU A 109 7.05 23.65 -8.65
N GLY A 110 7.98 24.32 -9.31
CA GLY A 110 7.69 25.07 -10.54
C GLY A 110 7.34 24.20 -11.75
N ASN A 111 6.99 24.86 -12.86
CA ASN A 111 6.92 24.25 -14.20
C ASN A 111 8.32 23.79 -14.67
N GLU A 112 8.90 22.78 -14.02
CA GLU A 112 10.05 22.05 -14.57
C GLU A 112 9.58 21.29 -15.81
N GLN A 113 9.89 21.85 -16.98
CA GLN A 113 9.59 21.23 -18.26
C GLN A 113 10.35 19.91 -18.36
N ILE A 114 9.62 18.80 -18.49
CA ILE A 114 10.21 17.47 -18.68
C ILE A 114 10.92 17.46 -20.04
N THR A 115 12.25 17.42 -20.04
CA THR A 115 13.02 17.28 -21.28
C THR A 115 13.11 15.81 -21.71
N GLY A 116 13.36 15.57 -23.00
CA GLY A 116 13.59 14.21 -23.51
C GLY A 116 14.80 13.52 -22.84
N PHE A 117 15.82 14.29 -22.44
CA PHE A 117 16.96 13.76 -21.69
C PHE A 117 16.59 13.38 -20.24
N ASP A 118 15.74 14.15 -19.56
CA ASP A 118 15.25 13.78 -18.23
C ASP A 118 14.42 12.50 -18.26
N PHE A 119 13.61 12.32 -19.32
CA PHE A 119 12.83 11.11 -19.54
C PHE A 119 13.71 9.89 -19.81
N LEU A 120 14.73 10.02 -20.67
CA LEU A 120 15.69 8.94 -20.95
C LEU A 120 16.56 8.60 -19.73
N ASP A 121 17.01 9.59 -18.95
CA ASP A 121 17.78 9.41 -17.72
C ASP A 121 16.96 8.70 -16.64
N ALA A 122 15.66 9.01 -16.55
CA ALA A 122 14.69 8.33 -15.69
C ALA A 122 14.45 6.87 -16.13
N ILE A 123 14.21 6.61 -17.43
CA ILE A 123 14.12 5.24 -17.97
C ILE A 123 15.38 4.44 -17.67
N PHE A 124 16.56 5.01 -17.92
CA PHE A 124 17.85 4.37 -17.65
C PHE A 124 18.04 4.08 -16.15
N ALA A 125 17.61 4.98 -15.27
CA ALA A 125 17.61 4.76 -13.82
C ALA A 125 16.75 3.55 -13.43
N ILE A 126 15.52 3.49 -13.93
CA ILE A 126 14.57 2.42 -13.64
C ILE A 126 15.11 1.07 -14.13
N HIS A 127 15.71 1.03 -15.33
CA HIS A 127 16.32 -0.19 -15.87
C HIS A 127 17.52 -0.67 -15.05
N ILE A 128 18.40 0.23 -14.58
CA ILE A 128 19.49 -0.15 -13.65
C ILE A 128 18.93 -0.79 -12.39
N CYS A 129 17.92 -0.16 -11.77
CA CYS A 129 17.27 -0.70 -10.57
C CYS A 129 16.59 -2.05 -10.82
N ALA A 130 15.96 -2.23 -11.99
CA ALA A 130 15.33 -3.48 -12.38
C ALA A 130 16.34 -4.61 -12.63
N ILE A 131 17.46 -4.33 -13.30
CA ILE A 131 18.54 -5.30 -13.55
C ILE A 131 19.17 -5.76 -12.23
N VAL A 132 19.51 -4.82 -11.34
CA VAL A 132 20.04 -5.14 -10.01
C VAL A 132 19.01 -5.89 -9.16
N GLY A 133 17.74 -5.49 -9.25
CA GLY A 133 16.63 -6.16 -8.56
C GLY A 133 16.33 -7.58 -9.07
N PHE A 134 16.57 -7.84 -10.35
CA PHE A 134 16.47 -9.17 -10.96
C PHE A 134 17.60 -10.09 -10.50
N ILE A 135 18.86 -9.64 -10.60
CA ILE A 135 20.03 -10.39 -10.10
C ILE A 135 19.88 -10.68 -8.59
N LEU A 136 19.37 -9.71 -7.83
CA LEU A 136 19.05 -9.89 -6.42
C LEU A 136 17.91 -10.91 -6.19
N ASN A 137 16.93 -10.99 -7.09
CA ASN A 137 15.85 -11.98 -7.00
C ASN A 137 16.38 -13.41 -7.17
N GLU A 138 17.21 -13.64 -8.20
CA GLU A 138 17.84 -14.93 -8.44
C GLU A 138 18.69 -15.37 -7.23
N ALA A 139 19.56 -14.48 -6.73
CA ALA A 139 20.40 -14.76 -5.56
C ALA A 139 19.61 -15.04 -4.27
N ILE A 140 18.46 -14.38 -4.05
CA ILE A 140 17.59 -14.64 -2.89
C ILE A 140 16.77 -15.93 -3.09
N SER A 141 16.39 -16.25 -4.32
CA SER A 141 15.70 -17.50 -4.68
C SER A 141 16.59 -18.73 -4.44
N GLU A 142 17.89 -18.65 -4.76
CA GLU A 142 18.89 -19.70 -4.43
C GLU A 142 19.01 -19.97 -2.92
N LEU A 143 18.75 -18.97 -2.07
CA LEU A 143 18.70 -19.11 -0.62
C LEU A 143 17.36 -19.68 -0.10
N GLY A 144 16.46 -20.09 -1.00
CA GLY A 144 15.15 -20.66 -0.69
C GLY A 144 14.06 -19.63 -0.40
N LEU A 145 14.32 -18.33 -0.61
CA LEU A 145 13.36 -17.25 -0.37
C LEU A 145 12.75 -16.76 -1.70
N GLN A 146 11.62 -17.31 -2.08
CA GLN A 146 10.97 -16.93 -3.34
C GLN A 146 10.12 -15.66 -3.16
N LEU A 147 10.74 -14.49 -3.35
CA LEU A 147 10.07 -13.18 -3.31
C LEU A 147 9.59 -12.74 -4.71
N PRO A 148 8.45 -12.03 -4.84
CA PRO A 148 8.06 -11.42 -6.11
C PRO A 148 9.11 -10.44 -6.61
N LEU A 149 9.36 -10.44 -7.92
CA LEU A 149 10.39 -9.61 -8.57
C LEU A 149 10.25 -8.11 -8.26
N PHE A 150 9.02 -7.60 -8.11
CA PHE A 150 8.81 -6.18 -7.78
C PHE A 150 9.43 -5.78 -6.42
N VAL A 151 9.49 -6.70 -5.45
CA VAL A 151 10.03 -6.44 -4.10
C VAL A 151 11.54 -6.24 -4.16
N THR A 152 12.25 -7.10 -4.89
CA THR A 152 13.70 -7.00 -5.03
C THR A 152 14.11 -5.83 -5.93
N CYS A 153 13.30 -5.50 -6.94
CA CYS A 153 13.42 -4.26 -7.72
C CYS A 153 13.18 -2.99 -6.87
N LEU A 154 12.18 -2.98 -5.99
CA LEU A 154 11.92 -1.90 -5.04
C LEU A 154 13.12 -1.72 -4.09
N PHE A 155 13.59 -2.82 -3.50
CA PHE A 155 14.73 -2.80 -2.59
C PHE A 155 16.01 -2.31 -3.28
N ALA A 156 16.31 -2.81 -4.49
CA ALA A 156 17.42 -2.33 -5.31
C ALA A 156 17.29 -0.82 -5.59
N GLY A 157 16.12 -0.34 -6.00
CA GLY A 157 15.87 1.09 -6.23
C GLY A 157 16.10 1.95 -5.00
N ILE A 158 15.73 1.47 -3.82
CA ILE A 158 15.96 2.15 -2.53
C ILE A 158 17.44 2.17 -2.17
N VAL A 159 18.11 1.01 -2.21
CA VAL A 159 19.56 0.90 -1.90
C VAL A 159 20.36 1.80 -2.83
N ILE A 160 20.12 1.74 -4.14
CA ILE A 160 20.83 2.54 -5.13
C ILE A 160 20.56 4.04 -4.94
N THR A 161 19.32 4.44 -4.69
CA THR A 161 18.95 5.86 -4.49
C THR A 161 19.51 6.45 -3.18
N ASN A 162 19.72 5.64 -2.14
CA ASN A 162 20.30 6.09 -0.87
C ASN A 162 21.84 6.02 -0.84
N LEU A 163 22.45 5.05 -1.52
CA LEU A 163 23.91 4.88 -1.53
C LEU A 163 24.63 5.76 -2.55
N ILE A 164 24.00 6.12 -3.68
CA ILE A 164 24.66 6.97 -4.70
C ILE A 164 24.77 8.42 -4.18
N PRO A 165 26.00 8.95 -3.97
CA PRO A 165 26.18 10.32 -3.52
C PRO A 165 25.69 11.33 -4.56
N LYS A 166 25.09 12.44 -4.11
CA LYS A 166 24.67 13.57 -4.96
C LYS A 166 25.82 14.21 -5.77
N SER A 167 27.06 13.90 -5.41
CA SER A 167 28.31 14.37 -6.04
C SER A 167 28.87 13.41 -7.10
N LEU A 168 28.28 12.23 -7.31
CA LEU A 168 28.79 11.21 -8.22
C LEU A 168 28.12 11.38 -9.61
N PRO A 169 28.83 11.89 -10.63
CA PRO A 169 28.25 12.11 -11.95
C PRO A 169 27.92 10.77 -12.62
N ARG A 170 26.71 10.63 -13.19
CA ARG A 170 26.38 9.51 -14.07
C ARG A 170 27.27 9.51 -15.32
N ILE A 171 27.37 8.36 -15.99
CA ILE A 171 27.85 8.27 -17.39
C ILE A 171 27.05 9.22 -18.32
N SER A 172 25.78 9.50 -17.96
CA SER A 172 24.91 10.49 -18.60
C SER A 172 25.26 11.97 -18.30
N GLY A 173 26.24 12.26 -17.43
CA GLY A 173 26.59 13.62 -16.99
C GLY A 173 25.62 14.25 -15.97
N THR A 174 24.49 13.60 -15.68
CA THR A 174 23.44 14.10 -14.79
C THR A 174 23.56 13.56 -13.35
N LYS A 175 22.88 14.24 -12.40
CA LYS A 175 22.61 13.72 -11.06
C LYS A 175 21.57 12.60 -11.11
N TRP A 176 21.64 11.64 -10.20
CA TRP A 176 20.64 10.58 -10.07
C TRP A 176 19.21 11.18 -10.01
N PRO A 177 18.27 10.77 -10.90
CA PRO A 177 17.00 11.49 -11.13
C PRO A 177 15.91 11.26 -10.06
N SER A 178 16.31 11.04 -8.79
CA SER A 178 15.36 10.89 -7.68
C SER A 178 14.45 12.11 -7.56
N ARG A 179 13.14 11.87 -7.40
CA ARG A 179 12.09 12.88 -7.23
C ARG A 179 11.93 13.87 -8.40
N LYS A 180 12.44 13.56 -9.60
CA LYS A 180 12.14 14.36 -10.81
C LYS A 180 10.71 14.12 -11.31
N PRO A 181 10.03 15.13 -11.90
CA PRO A 181 8.73 14.96 -12.56
C PRO A 181 8.71 13.88 -13.65
N ALA A 182 9.85 13.65 -14.33
CA ALA A 182 10.00 12.58 -15.31
C ALA A 182 9.77 11.17 -14.72
N ILE A 183 10.21 10.90 -13.49
CA ILE A 183 9.95 9.61 -12.82
C ILE A 183 8.46 9.49 -12.46
N ALA A 184 7.84 10.57 -11.96
CA ALA A 184 6.42 10.57 -11.63
C ALA A 184 5.57 10.26 -12.88
N LEU A 185 5.84 10.94 -14.01
CA LEU A 185 5.14 10.70 -15.27
C LEU A 185 5.28 9.25 -15.77
N ILE A 186 6.48 8.66 -15.68
CA ILE A 186 6.70 7.25 -16.05
C ILE A 186 5.91 6.32 -15.12
N ALA A 187 5.92 6.59 -13.82
CA ALA A 187 5.19 5.79 -12.83
C ALA A 187 3.68 5.84 -13.07
N ASP A 188 3.10 7.03 -13.29
CA ASP A 188 1.67 7.23 -13.54
C ASP A 188 1.20 6.51 -14.81
N ILE A 189 1.95 6.65 -15.92
CA ILE A 189 1.63 5.98 -17.20
C ILE A 189 1.75 4.45 -17.06
N SER A 190 2.81 3.97 -16.40
CA SER A 190 3.07 2.53 -16.22
C SER A 190 2.01 1.89 -15.33
N LEU A 191 1.68 2.52 -14.20
CA LEU A 191 0.65 2.05 -13.27
C LEU A 191 -0.74 2.06 -13.92
N GLY A 192 -1.10 3.15 -14.62
CA GLY A 192 -2.37 3.24 -15.34
C GLY A 192 -2.54 2.15 -16.40
N THR A 193 -1.48 1.88 -17.17
CA THR A 193 -1.48 0.86 -18.23
C THR A 193 -1.51 -0.55 -17.63
N PHE A 194 -0.72 -0.81 -16.57
CA PHE A 194 -0.72 -2.07 -15.83
C PHE A 194 -2.11 -2.41 -15.27
N LEU A 195 -2.74 -1.46 -14.55
CA LEU A 195 -4.09 -1.64 -14.01
C LEU A 195 -5.13 -1.85 -15.12
N ALA A 196 -5.05 -1.11 -16.23
CA ALA A 196 -5.96 -1.28 -17.36
C ALA A 196 -5.85 -2.68 -17.99
N MET A 197 -4.63 -3.17 -18.23
CA MET A 197 -4.40 -4.52 -18.76
C MET A 197 -4.96 -5.59 -17.81
N SER A 198 -4.67 -5.50 -16.51
CA SER A 198 -5.17 -6.46 -15.51
C SER A 198 -6.69 -6.46 -15.39
N LEU A 199 -7.34 -5.30 -15.52
CA LEU A 199 -8.80 -5.18 -15.46
C LEU A 199 -9.48 -5.73 -16.73
N MET A 200 -8.89 -5.56 -17.91
CA MET A 200 -9.45 -6.06 -19.18
C MET A 200 -9.51 -7.60 -19.25
N SER A 201 -8.63 -8.31 -18.56
CA SER A 201 -8.59 -9.78 -18.54
C SER A 201 -9.53 -10.44 -17.52
N MET A 202 -10.21 -9.68 -16.65
CA MET A 202 -10.95 -10.24 -15.51
C MET A 202 -12.28 -10.88 -15.87
N GLN A 203 -12.57 -12.02 -15.23
CA GLN A 203 -13.85 -12.71 -15.35
C GLN A 203 -14.68 -12.54 -14.07
N LEU A 204 -15.13 -11.31 -13.75
CA LEU A 204 -15.84 -11.00 -12.49
C LEU A 204 -17.08 -11.87 -12.22
N TRP A 205 -17.70 -12.45 -13.26
CA TRP A 205 -18.81 -13.41 -13.12
C TRP A 205 -18.39 -14.74 -12.46
N THR A 206 -17.10 -15.10 -12.47
CA THR A 206 -16.57 -16.28 -11.76
C THR A 206 -16.56 -16.10 -10.23
N LEU A 207 -16.83 -14.90 -9.73
CA LEU A 207 -16.96 -14.61 -8.30
C LEU A 207 -18.39 -14.77 -7.78
N VAL A 208 -19.40 -15.05 -8.61
CA VAL A 208 -20.80 -15.13 -8.17
C VAL A 208 -20.97 -16.13 -7.02
N ASP A 209 -20.37 -17.32 -7.13
CA ASP A 209 -20.43 -18.36 -6.10
C ASP A 209 -19.58 -18.03 -4.85
N LEU A 210 -18.57 -17.16 -4.98
CA LEU A 210 -17.71 -16.70 -3.88
C LEU A 210 -18.16 -15.35 -3.29
N ALA A 211 -19.21 -14.72 -3.83
CA ALA A 211 -19.62 -13.38 -3.43
C ALA A 211 -19.99 -13.31 -1.94
N GLY A 212 -20.74 -14.28 -1.44
CA GLY A 212 -21.10 -14.38 -0.01
C GLY A 212 -19.87 -14.44 0.91
N PRO A 213 -18.97 -15.42 0.74
CA PRO A 213 -17.71 -15.49 1.48
C PRO A 213 -16.85 -14.23 1.38
N ILE A 214 -16.69 -13.63 0.18
CA ILE A 214 -15.90 -12.40 0.00
C ILE A 214 -16.53 -11.23 0.78
N PHE A 215 -17.84 -11.02 0.68
CA PHE A 215 -18.52 -9.98 1.47
C PHE A 215 -18.41 -10.22 2.98
N ALA A 216 -18.44 -11.47 3.44
CA ALA A 216 -18.25 -11.82 4.84
C ALA A 216 -16.82 -11.49 5.32
N ILE A 217 -15.80 -11.85 4.53
CA ILE A 217 -14.39 -11.48 4.80
C ILE A 217 -14.28 -9.96 4.87
N LEU A 218 -14.67 -9.22 3.83
CA LEU A 218 -14.56 -7.76 3.77
C LEU A 218 -15.28 -7.06 4.95
N SER A 219 -16.45 -7.57 5.35
CA SER A 219 -17.20 -7.04 6.50
C SER A 219 -16.47 -7.27 7.83
N ALA A 220 -15.90 -8.47 8.03
CA ALA A 220 -15.08 -8.77 9.21
C ALA A 220 -13.82 -7.90 9.25
N GLN A 221 -13.11 -7.77 8.12
CA GLN A 221 -11.92 -6.92 7.99
C GLN A 221 -12.24 -5.45 8.27
N PHE A 222 -13.39 -4.95 7.82
CA PHE A 222 -13.87 -3.60 8.12
C PHE A 222 -14.07 -3.39 9.62
N ILE A 223 -14.75 -4.31 10.30
CA ILE A 223 -14.96 -4.24 11.75
C ILE A 223 -13.62 -4.26 12.50
N VAL A 224 -12.71 -5.19 12.14
CA VAL A 224 -11.37 -5.28 12.76
C VAL A 224 -10.57 -4.00 12.51
N ALA A 225 -10.62 -3.41 11.31
CA ALA A 225 -9.96 -2.13 11.00
C ALA A 225 -10.49 -0.99 11.90
N VAL A 226 -11.80 -0.83 12.01
CA VAL A 226 -12.43 0.19 12.89
C VAL A 226 -11.97 0.00 14.34
N LEU A 227 -12.04 -1.24 14.85
CA LEU A 227 -11.67 -1.55 16.23
C LEU A 227 -10.19 -1.27 16.52
N VAL A 228 -9.28 -1.73 15.66
CA VAL A 228 -7.83 -1.48 15.81
C VAL A 228 -7.52 0.01 15.75
N ASN A 229 -8.18 0.75 14.87
CA ASN A 229 -7.97 2.19 14.73
C ASN A 229 -8.42 2.96 15.98
N LEU A 230 -9.62 2.66 16.51
CA LEU A 230 -10.18 3.33 17.69
C LEU A 230 -9.52 2.92 19.02
N PHE A 231 -9.16 1.65 19.20
CA PHE A 231 -8.67 1.10 20.47
C PHE A 231 -7.16 0.91 20.56
N ILE A 232 -6.44 0.81 19.43
CA ILE A 232 -4.98 0.61 19.42
C ILE A 232 -4.27 1.84 18.84
N VAL A 233 -4.60 2.27 17.62
CA VAL A 233 -3.89 3.38 16.94
C VAL A 233 -4.10 4.69 17.69
N PHE A 234 -5.35 5.09 17.94
CA PHE A 234 -5.64 6.37 18.59
C PHE A 234 -5.02 6.51 20.00
N PRO A 235 -5.10 5.52 20.91
CA PRO A 235 -4.44 5.60 22.21
C PRO A 235 -2.91 5.56 22.11
N ALA A 236 -2.34 4.71 21.23
CA ALA A 236 -0.89 4.60 21.08
C ALA A 236 -0.24 5.86 20.50
N MET A 237 -0.97 6.63 19.69
CA MET A 237 -0.54 7.93 19.15
C MET A 237 -0.80 9.11 20.12
N GLY A 238 -1.14 8.86 21.38
CA GLY A 238 -1.24 9.90 22.41
C GLY A 238 -2.55 10.68 22.43
N LYS A 239 -3.58 10.26 21.68
CA LYS A 239 -4.93 10.85 21.66
C LYS A 239 -5.00 12.34 21.30
N THR A 240 -4.03 12.86 20.55
CA THR A 240 -3.99 14.25 20.06
C THR A 240 -4.82 14.45 18.78
N TYR A 241 -4.90 15.69 18.29
CA TYR A 241 -5.44 15.96 16.95
C TYR A 241 -4.67 15.21 15.87
N ASP A 242 -3.34 15.21 15.94
CA ASP A 242 -2.48 14.46 15.02
C ASP A 242 -2.75 12.96 15.07
N ALA A 243 -3.00 12.41 16.27
CA ALA A 243 -3.44 11.04 16.41
C ALA A 243 -4.76 10.77 15.63
N ALA A 244 -5.71 11.71 15.63
CA ALA A 244 -6.95 11.56 14.87
C ALA A 244 -6.74 11.66 13.34
N VAL A 245 -5.81 12.50 12.86
CA VAL A 245 -5.43 12.55 11.44
C VAL A 245 -4.68 11.28 11.04
N VAL A 246 -3.74 10.80 11.87
CA VAL A 246 -3.07 9.50 11.70
C VAL A 246 -4.08 8.36 11.67
N CYS A 247 -5.14 8.39 12.48
CA CYS A 247 -6.23 7.41 12.42
C CYS A 247 -7.02 7.50 11.09
N SER A 248 -7.22 8.69 10.53
CA SER A 248 -7.82 8.86 9.20
C SER A 248 -6.97 8.19 8.11
N GLY A 249 -5.65 8.44 8.15
CA GLY A 249 -4.68 7.83 7.24
C GLY A 249 -4.56 6.32 7.42
N PHE A 250 -4.45 5.84 8.66
CA PHE A 250 -4.42 4.41 8.99
C PHE A 250 -5.68 3.71 8.48
N GLY A 251 -6.86 4.30 8.67
CA GLY A 251 -8.11 3.78 8.12
C GLY A 251 -8.18 3.76 6.59
N GLY A 252 -7.44 4.66 5.92
CA GLY A 252 -7.30 4.69 4.48
C GLY A 252 -6.37 3.62 3.90
N ILE A 253 -5.34 3.19 4.64
CA ILE A 253 -4.46 2.09 4.20
C ILE A 253 -4.84 0.73 4.76
N SER A 254 -5.52 0.65 5.91
CA SER A 254 -5.87 -0.63 6.55
C SER A 254 -6.72 -1.54 5.66
N LEU A 255 -7.51 -0.94 4.75
CA LEU A 255 -8.36 -1.65 3.80
C LEU A 255 -8.13 -1.19 2.35
N GLY A 256 -7.18 -0.29 2.11
CA GLY A 256 -6.99 0.37 0.81
C GLY A 256 -5.52 0.43 0.43
N SER A 257 -5.00 1.65 0.31
CA SER A 257 -3.62 1.89 -0.15
C SER A 257 -3.12 3.27 0.28
N THR A 258 -1.83 3.53 0.08
CA THR A 258 -1.18 4.82 0.35
C THR A 258 -1.93 6.04 -0.22
N PRO A 259 -2.39 6.09 -1.51
CA PRO A 259 -3.17 7.23 -2.00
C PRO A 259 -4.51 7.42 -1.27
N THR A 260 -5.18 6.34 -0.86
CA THR A 260 -6.42 6.42 -0.07
C THR A 260 -6.17 7.01 1.33
N ALA A 261 -5.07 6.62 1.98
CA ALA A 261 -4.62 7.24 3.22
C ALA A 261 -4.37 8.75 3.06
N MET A 262 -3.65 9.14 2.00
CA MET A 262 -3.37 10.55 1.68
C MET A 262 -4.65 11.36 1.42
N ALA A 263 -5.61 10.82 0.66
CA ALA A 263 -6.90 11.45 0.41
C ALA A 263 -7.70 11.67 1.72
N ASN A 264 -7.77 10.63 2.57
CA ASN A 264 -8.45 10.70 3.86
C ASN A 264 -7.82 11.72 4.81
N MET A 265 -6.48 11.76 4.92
CA MET A 265 -5.79 12.75 5.75
C MET A 265 -5.99 14.17 5.19
N SER A 266 -5.91 14.35 3.87
CA SER A 266 -6.10 15.65 3.22
C SER A 266 -7.52 16.19 3.43
N ALA A 267 -8.55 15.36 3.26
CA ALA A 267 -9.94 15.75 3.49
C ALA A 267 -10.23 16.13 4.95
N VAL A 268 -9.60 15.45 5.92
CA VAL A 268 -9.67 15.83 7.34
C VAL A 268 -8.93 17.15 7.58
N SER A 269 -7.72 17.30 7.07
CA SER A 269 -6.90 18.49 7.31
C SER A 269 -7.50 19.75 6.69
N GLN A 270 -8.04 19.67 5.47
CA GLN A 270 -8.78 20.79 4.84
C GLN A 270 -10.01 21.23 5.65
N ARG A 271 -10.62 20.32 6.42
CA ARG A 271 -11.85 20.60 7.19
C ARG A 271 -11.59 21.04 8.64
N TYR A 272 -10.55 20.50 9.27
CA TYR A 272 -10.33 20.63 10.71
C TYR A 272 -8.98 21.29 11.09
N GLY A 273 -8.05 21.44 10.16
CA GLY A 273 -6.71 22.04 10.37
C GLY A 273 -5.56 21.08 10.03
N ASN A 274 -4.37 21.62 9.80
CA ASN A 274 -3.21 20.85 9.36
C ASN A 274 -2.69 19.88 10.45
N SER A 275 -1.96 18.85 10.01
CA SER A 275 -1.17 17.96 10.88
C SER A 275 0.08 17.53 10.13
N HIS A 276 1.21 18.17 10.41
CA HIS A 276 2.50 17.89 9.76
C HIS A 276 3.02 16.49 10.13
N GLN A 277 2.85 16.09 11.40
CA GLN A 277 3.29 14.78 11.89
C GLN A 277 2.65 13.61 11.13
N ALA A 278 1.35 13.70 10.84
CA ALA A 278 0.62 12.63 10.13
C ALA A 278 1.16 12.41 8.71
N PHE A 279 1.46 13.50 7.99
CA PHE A 279 1.94 13.46 6.61
C PHE A 279 3.42 13.05 6.47
N ILE A 280 4.20 13.06 7.56
CA ILE A 280 5.52 12.38 7.60
C ILE A 280 5.35 10.90 7.92
N ILE A 281 4.66 10.59 9.03
CA ILE A 281 4.68 9.26 9.63
C ILE A 281 3.93 8.24 8.77
N VAL A 282 2.76 8.60 8.23
CA VAL A 282 1.92 7.67 7.48
C VAL A 282 2.60 7.29 6.16
N PRO A 283 2.96 8.19 5.23
CA PRO A 283 3.56 7.81 3.95
C PRO A 283 4.84 7.00 4.06
N LEU A 284 5.70 7.30 5.05
CA LEU A 284 6.95 6.57 5.28
C LEU A 284 6.70 5.10 5.68
N VAL A 285 5.73 4.85 6.56
CA VAL A 285 5.33 3.48 6.94
C VAL A 285 4.64 2.78 5.77
N CYS A 286 3.76 3.50 5.06
CA CYS A 286 2.90 2.96 4.02
C CYS A 286 3.66 2.56 2.74
N ALA A 287 4.49 3.44 2.18
CA ALA A 287 5.05 3.27 0.84
C ALA A 287 6.34 2.41 0.77
N PHE A 288 6.82 1.88 1.90
CA PHE A 288 8.05 1.08 1.93
C PHE A 288 7.96 -0.10 2.88
N PHE A 289 7.72 0.16 4.17
CA PHE A 289 7.81 -0.89 5.18
C PHE A 289 6.67 -1.92 5.08
N ILE A 290 5.49 -1.52 4.61
CA ILE A 290 4.37 -2.43 4.37
C ILE A 290 4.70 -3.43 3.25
N ASP A 291 5.23 -2.98 2.11
CA ASP A 291 5.53 -3.87 0.98
C ASP A 291 6.61 -4.89 1.36
N LEU A 292 7.64 -4.45 2.08
CA LEU A 292 8.69 -5.33 2.61
C LEU A 292 8.14 -6.31 3.67
N ALA A 293 7.22 -5.87 4.52
CA ALA A 293 6.57 -6.75 5.49
C ALA A 293 5.63 -7.76 4.80
N ASN A 294 4.84 -7.34 3.80
CA ASN A 294 3.98 -8.21 3.01
C ASN A 294 4.80 -9.29 2.28
N ALA A 295 5.97 -8.93 1.73
CA ALA A 295 6.86 -9.87 1.06
C ALA A 295 7.36 -11.02 1.96
N LEU A 296 7.39 -10.83 3.29
CA LEU A 296 7.74 -11.86 4.27
C LEU A 296 6.51 -12.55 4.87
N ILE A 297 5.48 -11.76 5.20
CA ILE A 297 4.26 -12.24 5.86
C ILE A 297 3.43 -13.12 4.92
N ILE A 298 3.30 -12.76 3.63
CA ILE A 298 2.47 -13.53 2.69
C ILE A 298 3.01 -14.96 2.51
N PRO A 299 4.29 -15.20 2.15
CA PRO A 299 4.88 -16.55 2.12
C PRO A 299 4.78 -17.29 3.45
N TYR A 300 5.04 -16.61 4.57
CA TYR A 300 4.96 -17.24 5.88
C TYR A 300 3.56 -17.77 6.17
N PHE A 301 2.51 -17.01 5.85
CA PHE A 301 1.13 -17.47 6.04
C PHE A 301 0.75 -18.59 5.08
N LEU A 302 1.09 -18.48 3.78
CA LEU A 302 0.85 -19.52 2.78
C LEU A 302 1.53 -20.86 3.13
N ALA A 303 2.70 -20.83 3.77
CA ALA A 303 3.45 -22.03 4.15
C ALA A 303 2.98 -22.69 5.47
N ASN A 304 2.17 -22.00 6.31
CA ASN A 304 1.88 -22.44 7.68
C ASN A 304 0.38 -22.61 8.02
N PHE A 305 -0.56 -22.21 7.16
CA PHE A 305 -2.00 -22.16 7.48
C PHE A 305 -2.93 -22.79 6.46
#